data_AF-A0A960HT59-F1
#
_entry.id   AF-A0A960HT59-F1
#
_cell.length_a   1.000
_cell.length_b   1.000
_cell.length_c   1.000
_cell.angle_alpha   90.00
_cell.angle_beta   90.00
_cell.angle_gamma   90.00
#
_symmetry.space_group_name_H-M   'P 1'
#
loop_
_entity.id
_entity.type
_entity.pdbx_description
1 polymer ?
#
loop_
_entity_poly.entity_id
_entity_poly.type
_entity_poly.pdbx_seq_one_letter_code
_entity_poly.pdbx_strand_id
1 'polypeptide(L)' 'MAKREFPLERTRNIGIMAHIDAGKTTVTERVLFYTGITHKIGEVHDGAATMDHMAQEQERGI' A
#
# COMPACT_ATOMS: atom_id res chain seq x y z
N MET A 1 -14.95 23.16 14.60
CA MET A 1 -14.53 21.89 13.94
C MET A 1 -13.82 22.24 12.66
N ALA A 2 -12.61 21.74 12.42
CA ALA A 2 -11.85 22.04 11.21
C ALA A 2 -12.64 21.60 9.96
N LYS A 3 -12.71 22.46 8.94
CA LYS A 3 -13.37 22.18 7.67
C LYS A 3 -12.50 21.17 6.91
N ARG A 4 -13.05 19.97 6.62
CA ARG A 4 -12.32 18.93 5.88
C ARG A 4 -12.09 19.37 4.43
N GLU A 5 -10.90 19.12 3.91
CA GLU A 5 -10.56 19.35 2.49
C GLU A 5 -11.37 18.43 1.57
N PHE A 6 -11.60 17.18 2.00
CA PHE A 6 -12.39 16.20 1.27
C PHE A 6 -13.68 15.83 2.04
N PRO A 7 -14.84 15.77 1.37
CA PRO A 7 -16.10 15.38 2.02
C PRO A 7 -16.09 13.90 2.40
N LEU A 8 -16.78 13.55 3.49
CA LEU A 8 -16.86 12.17 4.00
C LEU A 8 -17.34 11.17 2.94
N GLU A 9 -18.27 11.61 2.09
CA GLU A 9 -18.84 10.82 0.99
C GLU A 9 -17.77 10.32 0.00
N ARG A 10 -16.65 11.04 -0.10
CA ARG A 10 -15.51 10.74 -0.97
C ARG A 10 -14.30 10.16 -0.24
N THR A 11 -14.35 10.02 1.08
CA THR A 11 -13.30 9.34 1.86
C THR A 11 -13.56 7.84 1.90
N ARG A 12 -12.50 7.02 1.77
CA ARG A 12 -12.56 5.56 1.93
C ARG A 12 -11.48 5.14 2.92
N ASN A 13 -11.89 4.51 4.01
CA ASN A 13 -10.99 3.88 4.97
C ASN A 13 -10.97 2.39 4.66
N ILE A 14 -9.81 1.88 4.21
CA ILE A 14 -9.66 0.49 3.76
C ILE A 14 -8.48 -0.12 4.52
N GLY A 15 -8.66 -1.33 5.02
CA GLY A 15 -7.59 -2.16 5.58
C GLY A 15 -7.46 -3.45 4.77
N ILE A 16 -6.23 -3.82 4.42
CA ILE A 16 -5.92 -5.08 3.72
C ILE A 16 -5.30 -6.02 4.76
N MET A 17 -6.02 -7.09 5.10
CA MET A 17 -5.57 -8.13 6.02
C MET A 17 -5.61 -9.47 5.30
N ALA A 18 -4.53 -10.22 5.38
CA ALA A 18 -4.42 -11.52 4.73
C ALA A 18 -3.54 -12.45 5.56
N HIS A 19 -3.59 -13.74 5.24
CA HIS A 19 -2.65 -14.73 5.77
C HIS A 19 -1.21 -14.40 5.34
N ILE A 20 -0.21 -14.98 6.03
CA ILE A 20 1.20 -14.83 5.65
C ILE A 20 1.38 -15.26 4.20
N ASP A 21 2.16 -14.50 3.43
CA ASP A 21 2.46 -14.71 2.01
C ASP A 21 1.26 -14.69 1.05
N ALA A 22 0.08 -14.21 1.48
CA ALA A 22 -1.09 -14.08 0.62
C ALA A 22 -1.08 -12.81 -0.28
N GLY A 23 0.02 -12.05 -0.29
CA GLY A 23 0.19 -10.89 -1.17
C GLY A 23 -0.45 -9.58 -0.66
N LYS A 24 -0.58 -9.38 0.67
CA LYS A 24 -1.13 -8.14 1.26
C LYS A 24 -0.43 -6.88 0.72
N THR A 25 0.89 -6.97 0.61
CA THR A 25 1.78 -5.87 0.22
C THR A 25 1.69 -5.63 -1.28
N THR A 26 1.70 -6.68 -2.09
CA THR A 26 1.49 -6.62 -3.55
C THR A 26 0.15 -5.97 -3.92
N VAL A 27 -0.94 -6.30 -3.22
CA VAL A 27 -2.25 -5.68 -3.47
C VAL A 27 -2.22 -4.20 -3.12
N THR A 28 -1.56 -3.83 -2.02
CA THR A 28 -1.43 -2.44 -1.57
C THR A 28 -0.69 -1.59 -2.62
N GLU A 29 0.45 -2.07 -3.11
CA GLU A 29 1.24 -1.41 -4.16
C GLU A 29 0.43 -1.21 -5.45
N ARG A 30 -0.37 -2.21 -5.85
CA ARG A 30 -1.26 -2.08 -7.02
C ARG A 30 -2.35 -1.04 -6.82
N VAL A 31 -2.96 -0.97 -5.63
CA VAL A 31 -3.95 0.08 -5.32
C VAL A 31 -3.32 1.47 -5.44
N LEU A 32 -2.10 1.67 -4.93
CA LEU A 32 -1.38 2.94 -5.05
C LEU A 32 -1.01 3.28 -6.50
N PHE A 33 -0.61 2.28 -7.29
CA PHE A 33 -0.33 2.46 -8.71
C PHE A 33 -1.57 2.86 -9.51
N TYR A 34 -2.67 2.11 -9.38
CA TYR A 34 -3.90 2.37 -10.14
C TYR A 34 -4.62 3.65 -9.72
N THR A 35 -4.45 4.09 -8.48
CA THR A 35 -4.96 5.39 -8.01
C THR A 35 -4.08 6.56 -8.42
N GLY A 36 -2.91 6.31 -9.03
CA GLY A 36 -1.98 7.34 -9.48
C GLY A 36 -1.18 7.99 -8.35
N ILE A 37 -1.22 7.44 -7.13
CA ILE A 37 -0.43 7.93 -5.99
C ILE A 37 1.06 7.57 -6.16
N THR A 38 1.34 6.43 -6.80
CA THR A 38 2.71 5.98 -7.10
C THR A 38 2.85 5.63 -8.58
N HIS A 39 3.95 6.04 -9.21
CA HIS A 39 4.23 5.83 -10.64
C HIS A 39 5.21 4.68 -10.93
N LYS A 40 5.61 3.93 -9.90
CA LYS A 40 6.50 2.76 -10.02
C LYS A 40 5.78 1.54 -9.48
N ILE A 41 5.64 0.50 -10.29
CA ILE A 41 5.23 -0.81 -9.80
C ILE A 41 6.48 -1.44 -9.20
N GLY A 42 6.68 -1.27 -7.89
CA GLY A 42 7.67 -2.05 -7.15
C GLY A 42 7.10 -3.44 -6.90
N GLU A 43 7.74 -4.49 -7.41
CA GLU A 43 7.43 -5.83 -6.93
C GLU A 43 8.12 -6.05 -5.59
N VAL A 44 7.37 -6.58 -4.62
CA VAL A 44 7.89 -6.99 -3.29
C VAL A 44 9.04 -7.99 -3.41
N HIS A 45 9.09 -8.76 -4.50
CA HIS A 45 10.13 -9.73 -4.78
C HIS A 45 11.47 -9.09 -5.17
N ASP A 46 11.46 -7.85 -5.65
CA ASP A 46 12.67 -7.11 -6.04
C ASP A 46 13.20 -6.21 -4.91
N GLY A 47 12.61 -6.28 -3.71
CA GLY A 47 12.96 -5.42 -2.56
C GLY A 47 12.68 -3.93 -2.79
N ALA A 48 11.95 -3.59 -3.85
CA ALA A 48 11.65 -2.22 -4.27
C ALA A 48 10.26 -1.74 -3.85
N ALA A 49 9.54 -2.50 -3.02
CA ALA A 49 8.26 -2.09 -2.46
C ALA A 49 8.46 -0.82 -1.63
N THR A 50 7.65 0.20 -1.93
CA THR A 50 7.79 1.53 -1.32
C THR A 50 7.12 1.57 0.05
N MET A 51 6.27 0.59 0.34
CA MET A 51 5.47 0.49 1.56
C MET A 51 6.10 -0.35 2.68
N ASP A 52 7.25 -0.98 2.45
CA ASP A 52 7.97 -1.73 3.49
C ASP A 52 8.63 -0.73 4.45
N HIS A 53 8.05 -0.58 5.64
CA HIS A 53 8.47 0.43 6.60
C HIS A 53 9.63 -0.06 7.47
N MET A 54 9.78 -1.39 7.61
CA MET A 54 10.89 -2.03 8.32
C MET A 54 11.88 -2.66 7.33
N ALA A 55 13.18 -2.51 7.59
CA ALA A 55 14.23 -3.15 6.78
C ALA A 55 14.08 -4.68 6.68
N GLN A 56 13.49 -5.31 7.70
CA GLN A 56 13.23 -6.76 7.75
C GLN A 56 12.07 -7.20 6.85
N GLU A 57 11.11 -6.31 6.59
CA GLU A 57 10.02 -6.56 5.64
C GLU A 57 10.59 -6.59 4.23
N GLN A 58 11.44 -5.63 3.92
CA GLN A 58 12.12 -5.50 2.64
C GLN A 58 13.11 -6.66 2.36
N GLU A 59 13.85 -7.11 3.39
CA GLU A 59 14.79 -8.24 3.27
C GLU A 59 14.09 -9.60 3.10
N ARG A 60 12.84 -9.72 3.57
CA ARG A 60 12.03 -10.95 3.50
C ARG A 60 10.96 -10.92 2.41
N GLY A 61 10.74 -9.77 1.77
CA GLY A 61 9.72 -9.57 0.73
C GLY A 61 8.28 -9.71 1.21
N ILE A 62 7.98 -9.28 2.45
CA ILE A 62 6.66 -9.43 3.12
C ILE A 62 5.98 -8.11 3.45
#